data_AF-A0A381Z8B3-F1
#
_entry.id   AF-A0A381Z8B3-F1
#
_cell.length_a   1.000
_cell.length_b   1.000
_cell.length_c   1.000
_cell.angle_alpha   90.00
_cell.angle_beta   90.00
_cell.angle_gamma   90.00
#
_symmetry.space_group_name_H-M   'P 1'
#
loop_
_entity.id
_entity.type
_entity.pdbx_description
1 polymer ?
#
loop_
_entity_poly.entity_id
_entity_poly.type
_entity_poly.pdbx_seq_one_letter_code
_entity_poly.pdbx_strand_id
1 'polypeptide(L)'
;MSNEFLSDKSRFADIAQEFIDFIRDGELIIHNAPFDVGFINAELKLLGKKWGKIEDYCIVFDTLVLAREKHPGQKNNLDALCKRYEVDNSQRDLHGALLDAQILLDVYLKMTGGQTDLTFHSVATSHGVKGKSEQYINNKHKKLVVIEPTENELAEHRMLLESIKDKNKGKCIWIETELN
;
A
#
# COMPACT_ATOMS: atom_id res chain seq x y z
N MET A 1 1.73 20.54 -28.73
CA MET A 1 0.82 21.70 -28.59
C MET A 1 1.52 22.92 -29.15
N SER A 2 0.87 23.73 -29.99
CA SER A 2 1.44 24.98 -30.52
C SER A 2 0.62 26.19 -30.06
N ASN A 3 1.23 27.38 -30.06
CA ASN A 3 0.54 28.61 -29.65
C ASN A 3 -0.65 28.92 -30.58
N GLU A 4 -0.53 28.59 -31.86
CA GLU A 4 -1.57 28.77 -32.87
C GLU A 4 -2.79 27.90 -32.55
N PHE A 5 -2.58 26.65 -32.11
CA PHE A 5 -3.67 25.76 -31.69
C PHE A 5 -4.44 26.27 -30.46
N LEU A 6 -3.78 27.03 -29.58
CA LEU A 6 -4.38 27.58 -28.36
C LEU A 6 -4.99 28.97 -28.57
N SER A 7 -4.71 29.62 -29.71
CA SER A 7 -5.06 31.02 -29.93
C SER A 7 -6.57 31.31 -30.01
N ASP A 8 -7.37 30.31 -30.37
CA ASP A 8 -8.81 30.38 -30.49
C ASP A 8 -9.56 29.85 -29.26
N LYS A 9 -8.84 29.39 -28.23
CA LYS A 9 -9.46 28.78 -27.03
C LYS A 9 -9.83 29.85 -26.01
N SER A 10 -10.90 29.57 -25.26
CA SER A 10 -11.34 30.43 -24.15
C SER A 10 -10.23 30.59 -23.11
N ARG A 11 -10.18 31.76 -22.48
CA ARG A 11 -9.25 31.99 -21.38
C ARG A 11 -9.78 31.31 -20.14
N PHE A 12 -8.90 31.03 -19.18
CA PHE A 12 -9.30 30.45 -17.89
C PHE A 12 -10.41 31.29 -17.20
N ALA A 13 -10.31 32.62 -17.24
CA ALA A 13 -11.31 33.53 -16.69
C ALA A 13 -12.73 33.31 -17.23
N ASP A 14 -12.84 32.88 -18.50
CA ASP A 14 -14.12 32.69 -19.17
C ASP A 14 -14.79 31.37 -18.78
N ILE A 15 -14.01 30.37 -18.35
CA ILE A 15 -14.47 29.01 -18.01
C ILE A 15 -14.34 28.67 -16.52
N ALA A 16 -13.78 29.57 -15.70
CA ALA A 16 -13.45 29.28 -14.31
C ALA A 16 -14.67 28.84 -13.50
N GLN A 17 -15.84 29.44 -13.72
CA GLN A 17 -17.06 29.07 -13.01
C GLN A 17 -17.50 27.65 -13.38
N GLU A 18 -17.55 27.34 -14.68
CA GLU A 18 -17.90 26.01 -15.19
C GLU A 18 -16.95 24.94 -14.68
N PHE A 19 -15.64 25.25 -14.66
CA PHE A 19 -14.62 24.35 -14.11
C PHE A 19 -14.83 24.08 -12.62
N ILE A 20 -15.05 25.13 -11.81
CA ILE A 20 -15.31 24.97 -10.37
C ILE A 20 -16.58 24.16 -10.13
N ASP A 21 -17.65 24.43 -10.87
CA ASP A 21 -18.91 23.70 -10.71
C ASP A 21 -18.79 22.24 -11.16
N PHE A 22 -17.94 21.93 -12.13
CA PHE A 22 -17.64 20.56 -12.55
C PHE A 22 -16.92 19.74 -11.46
N ILE A 23 -16.00 20.35 -10.70
CA ILE A 23 -15.20 19.65 -9.68
C ILE A 23 -15.83 19.69 -8.27
N ARG A 24 -16.84 20.54 -8.07
CA ARG A 24 -17.45 20.81 -6.76
C ARG A 24 -17.97 19.54 -6.11
N ASP A 25 -17.74 19.42 -4.81
CA ASP A 25 -18.15 18.28 -3.97
C ASP A 25 -17.57 16.92 -4.42
N GLY A 26 -16.63 16.94 -5.37
CA GLY A 26 -15.92 15.78 -5.87
C GLY A 26 -14.58 15.54 -5.19
N GLU A 27 -13.93 14.46 -5.61
CA GLU A 27 -12.55 14.14 -5.26
C GLU A 27 -11.68 14.23 -6.52
N LEU A 28 -10.71 15.15 -6.51
CA LEU A 28 -9.73 15.33 -7.56
C LEU A 28 -8.53 14.43 -7.32
N ILE A 29 -8.46 13.35 -8.09
CA ILE A 29 -7.37 12.39 -8.07
C ILE A 29 -6.28 12.88 -9.04
N ILE A 30 -5.15 13.32 -8.49
CA ILE A 30 -4.04 13.92 -9.26
C ILE A 30 -2.74 13.15 -8.97
N HIS A 31 -1.88 13.02 -9.96
CA HIS A 31 -0.53 12.49 -9.76
C HIS A 31 0.46 13.63 -9.56
N ASN A 32 1.09 13.71 -8.38
CA ASN A 32 1.89 14.86 -7.97
C ASN A 32 1.04 16.13 -7.86
N ALA A 33 -0.04 16.04 -7.07
CA ALA A 33 -1.05 17.09 -6.88
C ALA A 33 -0.49 18.51 -6.64
N PRO A 34 0.62 18.74 -5.92
CA PRO A 34 1.16 20.09 -5.71
C PRO A 34 1.47 20.86 -7.00
N PHE A 35 1.75 20.17 -8.11
CA PHE A 35 2.00 20.80 -9.40
C PHE A 35 0.72 21.42 -9.97
N ASP A 36 -0.28 20.60 -10.31
CA ASP A 36 -1.54 21.06 -10.92
C ASP A 36 -2.33 21.99 -9.99
N VAL A 37 -2.42 21.65 -8.70
CA VAL A 37 -3.08 22.50 -7.69
C VAL A 37 -2.40 23.86 -7.59
N GLY A 38 -1.07 23.90 -7.70
CA GLY A 38 -0.31 25.14 -7.72
C GLY A 38 -0.70 26.05 -8.88
N PHE A 39 -0.83 25.49 -10.09
CA PHE A 39 -1.28 26.25 -11.27
C PHE A 39 -2.73 26.73 -11.13
N ILE A 40 -3.65 25.85 -10.74
CA ILE A 40 -5.07 26.20 -10.61
C ILE A 40 -5.26 27.28 -9.54
N ASN A 41 -4.62 27.14 -8.39
CA ASN A 41 -4.69 28.13 -7.31
C ASN A 41 -4.06 29.48 -7.71
N ALA A 42 -3.01 29.47 -8.55
CA ALA A 42 -2.44 30.70 -9.08
C ALA A 42 -3.42 31.40 -10.02
N GLU A 43 -4.06 30.67 -10.93
CA GLU A 43 -5.06 31.21 -11.86
C GLU A 43 -6.30 31.74 -11.12
N LEU A 44 -6.84 31.00 -10.16
CA LEU A 44 -7.96 31.46 -9.32
C LEU A 44 -7.60 32.74 -8.54
N LYS A 45 -6.36 32.83 -8.04
CA LYS A 45 -5.87 34.03 -7.36
C LYS A 45 -5.82 35.24 -8.29
N LEU A 46 -5.50 35.07 -9.58
CA LEU A 46 -5.51 36.14 -10.57
C LEU A 46 -6.93 36.65 -10.85
N LEU A 47 -7.95 35.79 -10.77
CA LEU A 47 -9.36 36.18 -10.90
C LEU A 47 -9.92 36.91 -9.66
N GLY A 48 -9.19 36.87 -8.55
CA GLY A 48 -9.44 37.65 -7.34
C GLY A 48 -9.83 36.82 -6.12
N LYS A 49 -9.72 37.43 -4.93
CA LYS A 49 -9.86 36.76 -3.62
C LYS A 49 -11.16 35.98 -3.42
N LYS A 50 -12.24 36.35 -4.12
CA LYS A 50 -13.55 35.66 -4.03
C LYS A 50 -13.51 34.21 -4.50
N TRP A 51 -12.53 33.85 -5.33
CA TRP A 51 -12.41 32.51 -5.89
C TRP A 51 -11.75 31.51 -4.95
N GLY A 52 -11.15 31.94 -3.83
CA GLY A 52 -10.53 31.02 -2.87
C GLY A 52 -9.43 30.16 -3.50
N LYS A 53 -9.34 28.91 -3.02
CA LYS A 53 -8.46 27.86 -3.54
C LYS A 53 -9.27 26.64 -3.96
N ILE A 54 -8.67 25.75 -4.75
CA ILE A 54 -9.29 24.53 -5.22
C ILE A 54 -9.76 23.63 -4.06
N GLU A 55 -9.00 23.62 -2.96
CA GLU A 55 -9.30 22.86 -1.75
C GLU A 55 -10.55 23.36 -1.01
N ASP A 56 -11.05 24.56 -1.33
CA ASP A 56 -12.30 25.09 -0.78
C ASP A 56 -13.54 24.47 -1.47
N TYR A 57 -13.38 23.81 -2.62
CA TYR A 57 -14.48 23.28 -3.44
C TYR A 57 -14.51 21.75 -3.54
N CYS A 58 -13.39 21.08 -3.33
CA CYS A 58 -13.25 19.64 -3.55
C CYS A 58 -12.13 19.05 -2.68
N ILE A 59 -12.14 17.73 -2.55
CA ILE A 59 -11.06 16.99 -1.90
C ILE A 59 -9.97 16.74 -2.94
N VAL A 60 -8.70 16.98 -2.60
CA VAL A 60 -7.56 16.67 -3.47
C VAL A 60 -6.86 15.41 -2.97
N PHE A 61 -6.75 14.41 -3.83
CA PHE A 61 -6.07 13.15 -3.56
C PHE A 61 -4.80 13.03 -4.40
N ASP A 62 -3.63 12.95 -3.74
CA ASP A 62 -2.35 12.77 -4.44
C ASP A 62 -1.98 11.28 -4.57
N THR A 63 -2.12 10.76 -5.78
CA THR A 63 -1.77 9.37 -6.10
C THR A 63 -0.27 9.09 -5.99
N LEU A 64 0.60 10.10 -6.07
CA LEU A 64 2.04 9.90 -5.88
C LEU A 64 2.37 9.57 -4.42
N VAL A 65 1.67 10.19 -3.48
CA VAL A 65 1.78 9.86 -2.05
C VAL A 65 1.34 8.42 -1.82
N LEU A 66 0.15 8.06 -2.33
CA LEU A 66 -0.35 6.68 -2.27
C LEU A 66 0.64 5.68 -2.89
N ALA A 67 1.22 6.00 -4.04
CA ALA A 67 2.18 5.14 -4.72
C ALA A 67 3.48 4.97 -3.90
N ARG A 68 3.96 6.02 -3.23
CA ARG A 68 5.13 5.97 -2.35
C ARG A 68 4.90 5.13 -1.10
N GLU A 69 3.70 5.17 -0.54
CA GLU A 69 3.31 4.32 0.59
C GLU A 69 3.24 2.84 0.19
N LYS A 70 2.63 2.54 -0.96
CA LYS A 70 2.52 1.16 -1.47
C LYS A 70 3.85 0.58 -1.94
N HIS A 71 4.71 1.42 -2.53
CA HIS A 71 5.98 1.00 -3.15
C HIS A 71 7.14 1.85 -2.64
N PRO A 72 7.51 1.70 -1.36
CA PRO A 72 8.57 2.49 -0.75
C PRO A 72 9.93 2.19 -1.40
N GLY A 73 10.71 3.24 -1.65
CA GLY A 73 12.06 3.14 -2.25
C GLY A 73 12.08 2.83 -3.75
N GLN A 74 10.93 2.71 -4.41
CA GLN A 74 10.84 2.44 -5.85
C GLN A 74 10.52 3.70 -6.66
N LYS A 75 10.69 3.62 -7.98
CA LYS A 75 10.17 4.63 -8.90
C LYS A 75 8.65 4.57 -8.89
N ASN A 76 8.02 5.73 -8.67
CA ASN A 76 6.57 5.90 -8.58
C ASN A 76 6.07 6.99 -9.54
N ASN A 77 6.78 7.19 -10.66
CA ASN A 77 6.24 7.99 -11.76
C ASN A 77 5.21 7.15 -12.55
N LEU A 78 4.37 7.82 -13.34
CA LEU A 78 3.29 7.18 -14.08
C LEU A 78 3.78 5.99 -14.92
N ASP A 79 4.88 6.14 -15.68
CA ASP A 79 5.45 5.06 -16.51
C ASP A 79 5.85 3.81 -15.70
N ALA A 80 6.47 4.00 -14.53
CA ALA A 80 6.83 2.88 -13.65
C ALA A 80 5.59 2.19 -13.09
N LEU A 81 4.54 2.96 -12.79
CA LEU A 81 3.27 2.42 -12.31
C LEU A 81 2.54 1.66 -13.42
N CYS A 82 2.52 2.17 -14.65
CA CYS A 82 1.92 1.47 -15.80
C CYS A 82 2.58 0.10 -16.00
N LYS A 83 3.91 0.06 -16.00
CA LYS A 83 4.66 -1.19 -16.11
C LYS A 83 4.37 -2.16 -14.96
N ARG A 84 4.21 -1.64 -13.73
CA ARG A 84 3.96 -2.46 -12.54
C ARG A 84 2.56 -3.08 -12.53
N TYR A 85 1.57 -2.32 -12.97
CA TYR A 85 0.17 -2.74 -12.94
C TYR A 85 -0.34 -3.25 -14.29
N GLU A 86 0.56 -3.48 -15.25
CA GLU A 86 0.26 -3.98 -16.59
C GLU A 86 -0.79 -3.13 -17.31
N VAL A 87 -0.73 -1.81 -17.10
CA VAL A 87 -1.56 -0.82 -17.79
C VAL A 87 -0.88 -0.46 -19.10
N ASP A 88 -1.61 -0.60 -20.21
CA ASP A 88 -1.10 -0.26 -21.54
C ASP A 88 -0.92 1.26 -21.68
N ASN A 89 0.30 1.69 -21.93
CA ASN A 89 0.66 3.08 -22.23
C ASN A 89 1.23 3.23 -23.66
N SER A 90 1.02 2.25 -24.55
CA SER A 90 1.55 2.27 -25.92
C SER A 90 1.06 3.46 -26.76
N GLN A 91 -0.13 3.98 -26.48
CA GLN A 91 -0.69 5.15 -27.17
C GLN A 91 -0.14 6.49 -26.65
N ARG A 92 0.80 6.47 -25.69
CA ARG A 92 1.28 7.65 -24.96
C ARG A 92 2.20 8.58 -25.76
N ASP A 93 2.60 8.20 -26.97
CA ASP A 93 3.48 9.01 -27.83
C ASP A 93 2.95 10.44 -28.08
N LEU A 94 1.63 10.65 -28.00
CA LEU A 94 0.99 11.95 -28.17
C LEU A 94 0.99 12.87 -26.91
N HIS A 95 1.53 12.43 -25.76
CA HIS A 95 1.65 13.23 -24.51
C HIS A 95 0.43 14.12 -24.24
N GLY A 96 -0.76 13.54 -24.30
CA GLY A 96 -2.01 14.26 -24.05
C GLY A 96 -2.41 14.14 -22.59
N ALA A 97 -2.68 15.27 -21.93
CA ALA A 97 -3.19 15.29 -20.56
C ALA A 97 -4.46 14.42 -20.38
N LEU A 98 -5.29 14.31 -21.42
CA LEU A 98 -6.46 13.43 -21.44
C LEU A 98 -6.09 11.95 -21.34
N LEU A 99 -5.09 11.52 -22.11
CA LEU A 99 -4.63 10.12 -22.09
C LEU A 99 -3.92 9.83 -20.76
N ASP A 100 -3.12 10.77 -20.26
CA ASP A 100 -2.49 10.63 -18.94
C ASP A 100 -3.54 10.54 -17.82
N ALA A 101 -4.67 11.25 -17.91
CA ALA A 101 -5.78 11.13 -16.97
C ALA A 101 -6.46 9.75 -17.04
N GLN A 102 -6.63 9.19 -18.23
CA GLN A 102 -7.18 7.83 -18.42
C GLN A 102 -6.23 6.76 -17.86
N ILE A 103 -4.94 6.85 -18.19
CA ILE A 103 -3.92 5.95 -17.66
C ILE A 103 -3.86 6.06 -16.13
N LEU A 104 -3.93 7.28 -15.59
CA LEU A 104 -3.94 7.50 -14.14
C LEU A 104 -5.15 6.85 -13.48
N LEU A 105 -6.33 6.91 -14.11
CA LEU A 105 -7.53 6.23 -13.62
C LEU A 105 -7.29 4.71 -13.53
N ASP A 106 -6.77 4.09 -14.59
CA ASP A 106 -6.50 2.65 -14.61
C ASP A 106 -5.48 2.25 -13.54
N VAL A 107 -4.38 3.01 -13.44
CA VAL A 107 -3.36 2.82 -12.40
C VAL A 107 -4.00 2.98 -11.01
N TYR A 108 -4.77 4.04 -10.78
CA TYR A 108 -5.44 4.29 -9.51
C TYR A 108 -6.37 3.14 -9.13
N LEU A 109 -7.20 2.67 -10.05
CA LEU A 109 -8.08 1.51 -9.85
C LEU A 109 -7.30 0.24 -9.54
N LYS A 110 -6.13 0.01 -10.16
CA LYS A 110 -5.27 -1.13 -9.81
C LYS A 110 -4.62 -0.97 -8.43
N MET A 111 -4.29 0.26 -8.03
CA MET A 111 -3.73 0.55 -6.71
C MET A 111 -4.75 0.37 -5.58
N THR A 112 -6.01 0.76 -5.80
CA THR A 112 -7.06 0.81 -4.77
C THR A 112 -8.07 -0.33 -4.87
N GLY A 113 -8.29 -0.89 -6.06
CA GLY A 113 -9.29 -1.93 -6.32
C GLY A 113 -8.97 -3.27 -5.67
N GLY A 114 -7.71 -3.47 -5.26
CA GLY A 114 -7.27 -4.65 -4.54
C GLY A 114 -7.39 -5.96 -5.33
N GLN A 115 -6.79 -7.00 -4.78
CA GLN A 115 -7.35 -8.34 -4.89
C GLN A 115 -8.50 -8.38 -3.86
N THR A 116 -9.60 -9.09 -4.11
CA THR A 116 -10.44 -9.59 -3.00
C THR A 116 -9.59 -10.61 -2.26
N ASP A 117 -8.55 -10.14 -1.57
CA ASP A 117 -7.64 -10.96 -0.79
C ASP A 117 -8.51 -11.60 0.28
N LEU A 118 -8.75 -12.90 0.08
CA LEU A 118 -9.14 -13.82 1.14
C LEU A 118 -8.22 -13.51 2.31
N THR A 119 -8.78 -12.84 3.30
CA THR A 119 -8.03 -12.27 4.41
C THR A 119 -7.63 -13.42 5.32
N PHE A 120 -6.58 -14.16 4.94
CA PHE A 120 -5.85 -14.97 5.90
C PHE A 120 -5.13 -13.99 6.81
N HIS A 121 -5.59 -13.87 8.05
CA HIS A 121 -4.95 -13.11 9.10
C HIS A 121 -3.50 -13.57 9.28
N SER A 122 -2.58 -12.98 8.53
CA SER A 122 -1.17 -13.01 8.85
C SER A 122 -0.97 -12.00 9.97
N VAL A 123 -0.79 -12.51 11.18
CA VAL A 123 -0.39 -11.69 12.33
C VAL A 123 0.97 -11.11 11.98
N ALA A 124 0.97 -9.84 11.59
CA ALA A 124 2.18 -9.10 11.27
C ALA A 124 3.06 -9.03 12.53
N THR A 125 4.17 -9.77 12.53
CA THR A 125 5.27 -9.56 13.45
C THR A 125 5.93 -8.21 13.14
N SER A 126 5.50 -7.17 13.85
CA SER A 126 6.07 -5.83 13.82
C SER A 126 7.52 -5.85 14.30
N HIS A 127 8.47 -5.59 13.40
CA HIS A 127 9.82 -5.21 13.76
C HIS A 127 9.92 -3.67 13.86
N GLY A 128 9.97 -3.18 15.11
CA GLY A 128 10.83 -2.06 15.48
C GLY A 128 10.33 -0.63 15.25
N VAL A 129 9.38 -0.16 16.07
CA VAL A 129 9.33 1.25 16.49
C VAL A 129 9.26 1.29 18.01
N LYS A 130 10.24 1.96 18.64
CA LYS A 130 10.33 2.19 20.08
C LYS A 130 9.18 3.08 20.56
N GLY A 131 8.03 2.48 20.83
CA GLY A 131 7.00 3.02 21.71
C GLY A 131 6.82 2.05 22.86
N LYS A 132 6.90 2.52 24.11
CA LYS A 132 6.62 1.69 25.29
C LYS A 132 5.15 1.21 25.21
N SER A 133 4.93 0.01 24.70
CA SER A 133 3.66 -0.68 24.84
C SER A 133 3.69 -1.46 26.15
N GLU A 134 2.81 -1.09 27.07
CA GLU A 134 2.50 -1.88 28.25
C GLU A 134 1.94 -3.23 27.78
N GLN A 135 2.79 -4.26 27.80
CA GLN A 135 2.37 -5.62 27.50
C GLN A 135 1.49 -6.13 28.64
N TYR A 136 0.18 -6.11 28.42
CA TYR A 136 -0.76 -6.85 29.26
C TYR A 136 -0.54 -8.35 29.03
N ILE A 137 0.24 -9.00 29.89
CA ILE A 137 0.29 -10.46 29.97
C ILE A 137 -1.01 -10.89 30.64
N ASN A 138 -2.03 -11.22 29.84
CA ASN A 138 -3.30 -11.70 30.35
C ASN A 138 -3.13 -13.15 30.84
N ASN A 139 -2.71 -13.30 32.10
CA ASN A 139 -2.31 -14.57 32.70
C ASN A 139 -3.50 -15.47 33.11
N LYS A 140 -4.63 -15.37 32.38
CA LYS A 140 -5.79 -16.24 32.57
C LYS A 140 -5.69 -17.45 31.64
N HIS A 141 -4.70 -18.32 31.89
CA HIS A 141 -4.62 -19.59 31.19
C HIS A 141 -5.76 -20.50 31.64
N LYS A 142 -6.70 -20.76 30.72
CA LYS A 142 -7.68 -21.85 30.84
C LYS A 142 -6.88 -23.16 30.92
N LYS A 143 -7.20 -24.04 31.88
CA LYS A 143 -6.48 -25.32 32.07
C LYS A 143 -6.64 -26.16 30.79
N LEU A 144 -5.57 -26.27 30.00
CA LEU A 144 -5.54 -27.07 28.77
C LEU A 144 -5.42 -28.55 29.16
N VAL A 145 -6.04 -29.41 28.35
CA VAL A 145 -5.86 -30.86 28.48
C VAL A 145 -4.49 -31.22 27.93
N VAL A 146 -3.65 -31.82 28.76
CA VAL A 146 -2.38 -32.41 28.34
C VAL A 146 -2.65 -33.87 28.01
N ILE A 147 -2.32 -34.29 26.80
CA ILE A 147 -2.40 -35.70 26.38
C ILE A 147 -1.00 -36.27 26.56
N GLU A 148 -0.88 -37.24 27.45
CA GLU A 148 0.38 -37.94 27.70
C GLU A 148 0.62 -39.01 26.62
N PRO A 149 1.88 -39.26 26.26
CA PRO A 149 2.22 -40.35 25.34
C PRO A 149 1.78 -41.70 25.92
N THR A 150 1.33 -42.58 25.05
CA THR A 150 0.97 -43.95 25.39
C THR A 150 2.19 -44.79 25.72
N GLU A 151 2.01 -45.92 26.41
CA GLU A 151 3.10 -46.84 26.73
C GLU A 151 3.85 -47.36 25.49
N ASN A 152 3.12 -47.54 24.36
CA ASN A 152 3.72 -47.96 23.10
C ASN A 152 4.61 -46.87 22.51
N GLU A 153 4.15 -45.62 22.51
CA GLU A 153 4.94 -44.47 22.02
C GLU A 153 6.20 -44.26 22.86
N LEU A 154 6.12 -44.47 24.19
CA LEU A 154 7.28 -44.43 25.07
C LEU A 154 8.27 -45.57 24.77
N ALA A 155 7.78 -46.78 24.47
CA ALA A 155 8.64 -47.90 24.12
C ALA A 155 9.38 -47.67 22.78
N GLU A 156 8.67 -47.20 21.76
CA GLU A 156 9.27 -46.84 20.47
C GLU A 156 10.27 -45.68 20.61
N HIS A 157 9.96 -44.69 21.45
CA HIS A 157 10.87 -43.60 21.76
C HIS A 157 12.18 -44.11 22.39
N ARG A 158 12.11 -45.04 23.35
CA ARG A 158 13.31 -45.64 23.95
C ARG A 158 14.17 -46.38 22.94
N MET A 159 13.56 -47.18 22.07
CA MET A 159 14.29 -47.87 20.99
C MET A 159 14.99 -46.88 20.05
N LEU A 160 14.33 -45.76 19.73
CA LEU A 160 14.92 -44.69 18.93
C LEU A 160 16.13 -44.08 19.65
N LEU A 161 16.02 -43.76 20.95
CA LEU A 161 17.11 -43.20 21.73
C LEU A 161 18.32 -44.14 21.82
N GLU A 162 18.09 -45.45 21.97
CA GLU A 162 19.16 -46.47 21.92
C GLU A 162 19.85 -46.49 20.56
N SER A 163 19.09 -46.44 19.46
CA SER A 163 19.68 -46.38 18.11
C SER A 163 20.52 -45.11 17.89
N ILE A 164 20.10 -43.98 18.48
CA ILE A 164 20.82 -42.71 18.42
C ILE A 164 22.11 -42.83 19.23
N LYS A 165 22.06 -43.46 20.41
CA LYS A 165 23.22 -43.69 21.27
C LYS A 165 24.26 -44.57 20.57
N ASP A 166 23.83 -45.66 19.94
CA ASP A 166 24.72 -46.57 19.20
C ASP A 166 25.41 -45.87 18.04
N LYS A 167 24.66 -45.06 17.28
CA LYS A 167 25.22 -44.26 16.17
C LYS A 167 26.15 -43.14 16.65
N ASN A 168 25.94 -42.61 17.85
CA ASN A 168 26.72 -41.51 18.43
C ASN A 168 27.76 -41.96 19.47
N LYS A 169 28.39 -43.13 19.27
CA LYS A 169 29.49 -43.64 20.11
C LYS A 169 29.16 -43.62 21.61
N GLY A 170 27.93 -43.97 21.97
CA GLY A 170 27.49 -44.09 23.35
C GLY A 170 26.89 -42.84 23.99
N LYS A 171 26.75 -41.72 23.27
CA LYS A 171 26.22 -40.45 23.82
C LYS A 171 24.80 -40.15 23.36
N CYS A 172 23.92 -39.88 24.31
CA CYS A 172 22.56 -39.41 24.06
C CYS A 172 22.11 -38.50 25.22
N ILE A 173 21.99 -37.19 24.94
CA ILE A 173 21.72 -36.16 25.96
C ILE A 173 20.39 -36.43 26.68
N TRP A 174 19.37 -36.92 25.97
CA TRP A 174 18.06 -37.23 26.55
C TRP A 174 18.14 -38.33 27.62
N ILE A 175 18.86 -39.41 27.33
CA ILE A 175 19.09 -40.51 28.29
C ILE A 175 19.91 -40.02 29.48
N GLU A 176 20.91 -39.16 29.23
CA GLU A 176 21.75 -38.58 30.29
C GLU A 176 20.95 -37.63 31.21
N THR A 177 19.93 -36.94 30.70
CA THR A 177 19.04 -36.08 31.49
C THR A 177 17.96 -36.81 32.27
N GLU A 178 17.57 -38.02 31.89
CA GLU A 178 16.59 -38.84 32.64
C GLU A 178 17.20 -39.57 33.85
N LEU A 179 18.53 -39.68 33.93
CA LEU A 179 19.26 -40.37 35.00
C LEU A 179 19.71 -39.44 36.16
N ASN A 180 19.42 -38.14 36.08
CA ASN A 180 19.64 -37.13 37.13
C ASN A 180 18.32 -36.67 37.74
#